data_AF-A0A967LFQ8-F1
#
_entry.id   AF-A0A967LFQ8-F1
#
_cell.length_a   1.000
_cell.length_b   1.000
_cell.length_c   1.000
_cell.angle_alpha   90.00
_cell.angle_beta   90.00
_cell.angle_gamma   90.00
#
_symmetry.space_group_name_H-M   'P 1'
#
loop_
_entity.id
_entity.type
_entity.pdbx_description
1 polymer ?
#
loop_
_entity_poly.entity_id
_entity_poly.type
_entity_poly.pdbx_seq_one_letter_code
_entity_poly.pdbx_strand_id
1 'polypeptide(L)'
;MFDYFPYDYPLYRPPSEARSQIFQITLGCSQNNCTFCGMYKTKTFKLRPVVEIAQEISLIPTAHRQYIQRVFLADGDALIYPQAGLVEILDSLAETFPKLTRVGIYASPNSLKSKTPEDLAVLREKKLRILYFG
;
A
#
# COMPACT_ATOMS: atom_id res chain seq x y z
N MET A 1 7.68 -16.35 -1.82
CA MET A 1 7.53 -14.88 -1.72
C MET A 1 8.84 -14.40 -1.13
N PHE A 2 9.53 -13.51 -1.81
CA PHE A 2 10.83 -13.03 -1.34
C PHE A 2 10.60 -11.78 -0.52
N ASP A 3 11.15 -11.75 0.69
CA ASP A 3 11.18 -10.53 1.50
C ASP A 3 12.47 -9.79 1.14
N TYR A 4 12.35 -8.81 0.25
CA TYR A 4 13.49 -8.05 -0.28
C TYR A 4 14.05 -7.02 0.70
N PHE A 5 13.23 -6.61 1.65
CA PHE A 5 13.49 -5.61 2.67
C PHE A 5 12.71 -5.99 3.94
N PRO A 6 13.15 -5.57 5.13
CA PRO A 6 12.48 -5.91 6.38
C PRO A 6 11.12 -5.22 6.49
N TYR A 7 10.10 -5.96 6.94
CA TYR A 7 8.82 -5.39 7.31
C TYR A 7 8.80 -4.97 8.77
N ASP A 8 8.02 -3.93 9.07
CA ASP A 8 7.68 -3.54 10.42
C ASP A 8 6.46 -4.35 10.89
N TYR A 9 6.66 -5.21 11.88
CA TYR A 9 5.64 -6.12 12.39
C TYR A 9 4.91 -5.55 13.62
N PRO A 10 3.63 -5.88 13.83
CA PRO A 10 2.84 -6.85 13.06
C PRO A 10 2.38 -6.28 11.71
N LEU A 11 2.23 -7.19 10.73
CA LEU A 11 1.81 -6.91 9.37
C LEU A 11 0.69 -7.90 9.01
N TYR A 12 -0.44 -7.36 8.57
CA TYR A 12 -1.59 -8.16 8.19
C TYR A 12 -1.96 -7.89 6.73
N ARG A 13 -2.46 -8.93 6.06
CA ARG A 13 -2.98 -8.83 4.70
C ARG A 13 -4.21 -9.72 4.53
N PRO A 14 -5.14 -9.36 3.64
CA PRO A 14 -6.26 -10.22 3.31
C PRO A 14 -5.78 -11.51 2.61
N PRO A 15 -6.48 -12.66 2.78
CA PRO A 15 -6.14 -13.90 2.08
C PRO A 15 -6.08 -13.76 0.56
N SER A 16 -6.93 -12.89 0.00
CA SER A 16 -6.92 -12.55 -1.42
C SER A 16 -5.57 -12.01 -1.88
N GLU A 17 -4.81 -11.31 -1.03
CA GLU A 17 -3.50 -10.71 -1.34
C GLU A 17 -2.29 -11.60 -0.98
N ALA A 18 -2.51 -12.90 -0.73
CA ALA A 18 -1.45 -13.84 -0.34
C ALA A 18 -0.26 -13.93 -1.31
N ARG A 19 -0.45 -13.57 -2.59
CA ARG A 19 0.58 -13.57 -3.64
C ARG A 19 1.04 -12.18 -4.08
N SER A 20 0.59 -11.12 -3.41
CA SER A 20 0.95 -9.75 -3.76
C SER A 20 2.25 -9.34 -3.10
N GLN A 21 3.09 -8.59 -3.82
CA GLN A 21 4.24 -7.93 -3.22
C GLN A 21 3.74 -6.85 -2.25
N ILE A 22 4.23 -6.85 -1.02
CA ILE A 22 3.76 -5.92 0.01
C ILE A 22 4.70 -4.73 0.07
N PHE A 23 4.11 -3.54 0.19
CA PHE A 23 4.82 -2.32 0.60
C PHE A 23 4.03 -1.67 1.73
N GLN A 24 4.75 -1.25 2.78
CA GLN A 24 4.16 -0.50 3.88
C GLN A 24 4.40 0.98 3.61
N ILE A 25 3.42 1.68 3.03
CA ILE A 25 3.55 3.13 2.76
C ILE A 25 3.16 3.99 3.95
N THR A 26 2.40 3.39 4.86
CA THR A 26 2.16 3.88 6.21
C THR A 26 2.53 2.77 7.19
N LEU A 27 2.81 3.11 8.45
CA LEU A 27 2.84 2.12 9.52
C LEU A 27 1.67 2.37 10.47
N GLY A 28 1.12 1.30 11.05
CA GLY A 28 0.01 1.39 12.00
C GLY A 28 -1.33 1.74 11.34
N CYS A 29 -2.27 2.32 12.10
CA CYS A 29 -3.58 2.72 11.61
C CYS A 29 -3.85 4.17 12.00
N SER A 30 -4.33 5.00 11.05
CA SER A 30 -4.66 6.41 11.29
C SER A 30 -5.79 6.60 12.32
N GLN A 31 -6.69 5.62 12.44
CA GLN A 31 -7.84 5.65 13.34
C GLN A 31 -7.53 5.03 14.72
N ASN A 32 -6.94 3.82 14.72
CA ASN A 32 -6.55 2.97 15.86
C ASN A 32 -7.46 2.90 17.12
N ASN A 33 -8.69 3.41 17.07
CA ASN A 33 -9.63 3.51 18.20
C ASN A 33 -10.78 2.49 18.12
N CYS A 34 -10.80 1.62 17.11
CA CYS A 34 -11.78 0.56 17.00
C CYS A 34 -11.69 -0.38 18.20
N THR A 35 -12.83 -0.65 18.84
CA THR A 35 -12.93 -1.48 20.05
C THR A 35 -12.68 -2.96 19.78
N PHE A 36 -12.97 -3.42 18.56
CA PHE A 36 -12.79 -4.81 18.14
C PHE A 36 -11.39 -5.11 17.55
N CYS A 37 -10.64 -4.08 17.14
CA CYS A 37 -9.41 -4.28 16.38
C CYS A 37 -8.21 -4.46 17.32
N GLY A 38 -7.57 -5.62 17.29
CA GLY A 38 -6.31 -5.90 18.01
C GLY A 38 -5.04 -5.75 17.16
N MET A 39 -5.15 -5.45 15.87
CA MET A 39 -4.06 -5.63 14.89
C MET A 39 -2.90 -4.65 15.09
N TYR A 40 -3.17 -3.34 15.11
CA TYR A 40 -2.13 -2.31 15.05
C TYR A 40 -2.01 -1.51 16.36
N LYS A 41 -2.45 -2.08 17.50
CA LYS A 41 -2.44 -1.42 18.82
C LYS A 41 -1.03 -1.16 19.35
N THR A 42 -0.03 -1.90 18.89
CA THR A 42 1.38 -1.76 19.27
C THR A 42 2.16 -0.82 18.35
N LYS A 43 1.56 -0.32 17.27
CA LYS A 43 2.23 0.53 16.27
C LYS A 43 1.76 1.97 16.39
N THR A 44 2.70 2.90 16.33
CA THR A 44 2.41 4.32 16.17
C THR A 44 2.19 4.62 14.70
N PHE A 45 1.10 5.34 14.39
CA PHE A 45 0.82 5.73 13.02
C PHE A 45 1.90 6.67 12.47
N LYS A 46 2.42 6.38 11.28
CA LYS A 46 3.28 7.31 10.53
C LYS A 46 3.12 7.13 9.04
N LEU A 47 3.24 8.24 8.31
CA LEU A 47 3.44 8.24 6.86
C LEU A 47 4.93 7.99 6.60
N ARG A 48 5.25 7.07 5.68
CA ARG A 48 6.64 6.87 5.26
C ARG A 48 6.96 7.77 4.06
N PRO A 49 8.14 8.41 4.01
CA PRO A 49 8.53 9.24 2.88
C PRO A 49 8.53 8.46 1.56
N VAL A 50 8.08 9.07 0.46
CA VAL A 50 8.08 8.44 -0.86
C VAL A 50 9.48 7.95 -1.25
N VAL A 51 10.53 8.69 -0.87
CA VAL A 51 11.92 8.32 -1.13
C VAL A 51 12.29 6.95 -0.54
N GLU A 52 11.84 6.63 0.68
CA GLU A 52 12.08 5.32 1.29
C GLU A 52 11.37 4.21 0.51
N ILE A 53 10.12 4.48 0.08
CA ILE A 53 9.32 3.52 -0.69
C ILE A 53 9.94 3.30 -2.07
N ALA A 54 10.40 4.35 -2.74
CA ALA A 54 11.09 4.26 -4.01
C ALA A 54 12.40 3.46 -3.90
N GLN A 55 13.14 3.63 -2.80
CA GLN A 55 14.31 2.80 -2.50
C GLN A 55 13.93 1.32 -2.37
N GLU A 56 12.89 0.99 -1.59
CA GLU A 56 12.38 -0.38 -1.46
C GLU A 56 11.97 -0.99 -2.81
N ILE A 57 11.27 -0.21 -3.65
CA ILE A 57 10.89 -0.62 -5.01
C ILE A 57 12.15 -0.92 -5.84
N SER A 58 13.19 -0.08 -5.74
CA SER A 58 14.43 -0.24 -6.49
C SER A 58 15.27 -1.46 -6.08
N LEU A 59 15.22 -1.84 -4.79
CA LEU A 59 15.93 -3.00 -4.22
C LEU A 59 15.47 -4.33 -4.83
N ILE A 60 14.28 -4.38 -5.43
CA ILE A 60 13.76 -5.58 -6.06
C ILE A 60 14.59 -5.90 -7.32
N PRO A 61 15.25 -7.07 -7.38
CA PRO A 61 16.12 -7.43 -8.51
C PRO A 61 15.37 -7.44 -9.84
N THR A 62 16.01 -6.95 -10.90
CA THR A 62 15.42 -6.88 -12.25
C THR A 62 14.86 -8.22 -12.72
N ALA A 63 15.53 -9.32 -12.40
CA ALA A 63 15.09 -10.68 -12.73
C ALA A 63 13.71 -11.04 -12.13
N HIS A 64 13.36 -10.43 -11.00
CA HIS A 64 12.12 -10.71 -10.26
C HIS A 64 10.95 -9.80 -10.67
N ARG A 65 11.24 -8.59 -11.17
CA ARG A 65 10.23 -7.56 -11.50
C ARG A 65 9.14 -8.05 -12.45
N GLN A 66 9.49 -8.93 -13.40
CA GLN A 66 8.55 -9.52 -14.36
C GLN A 66 7.50 -10.46 -13.73
N TYR A 67 7.76 -10.97 -12.52
CA TYR A 67 6.84 -11.90 -11.84
C TYR A 67 5.90 -11.18 -10.87
N ILE A 68 6.15 -9.91 -10.56
CA ILE A 68 5.30 -9.10 -9.69
C ILE A 68 4.16 -8.54 -10.53
N GLN A 69 3.01 -9.21 -10.46
CA GLN A 69 1.79 -8.77 -11.14
C GLN A 69 0.83 -8.02 -10.22
N ARG A 70 1.00 -8.18 -8.91
CA ARG A 70 0.08 -7.68 -7.89
C ARG A 70 0.86 -7.09 -6.74
N VAL A 71 0.45 -5.90 -6.32
CA VAL A 71 1.03 -5.19 -5.17
C VAL A 71 -0.06 -4.94 -4.14
N PHE A 72 0.32 -4.99 -2.86
CA PHE A 72 -0.53 -4.65 -1.75
C PHE A 72 0.12 -3.55 -0.89
N LEU A 73 -0.56 -2.42 -0.77
CA LEU A 73 -0.19 -1.30 0.09
C LEU A 73 -0.81 -1.55 1.47
N ALA A 74 0.02 -2.04 2.39
CA ALA A 74 -0.42 -2.60 3.67
C ALA A 74 -0.43 -1.58 4.82
N ASP A 75 -0.58 -2.09 6.04
CA ASP A 75 -0.91 -1.37 7.29
C ASP A 75 -2.37 -0.88 7.35
N GLY A 76 -2.80 -0.38 8.52
CA GLY A 76 -4.20 -0.28 8.89
C GLY A 76 -5.01 0.83 8.22
N ASP A 77 -4.35 1.79 7.56
CA ASP A 77 -5.00 2.77 6.68
C ASP A 77 -3.96 3.39 5.76
N ALA A 78 -3.78 2.81 4.58
CA ALA A 78 -2.80 3.28 3.61
C ALA A 78 -3.39 4.30 2.63
N LEU A 79 -4.71 4.29 2.40
CA LEU A 79 -5.37 5.27 1.52
C LEU A 79 -5.29 6.71 2.06
N ILE A 80 -5.07 6.88 3.37
CA ILE A 80 -4.88 8.20 4.00
C ILE A 80 -3.65 8.95 3.46
N TYR A 81 -2.74 8.25 2.77
CA TYR A 81 -1.55 8.83 2.19
C TYR A 81 -1.90 10.00 1.27
N PRO A 82 -1.18 11.14 1.34
CA PRO A 82 -1.45 12.31 0.50
C PRO A 82 -1.52 11.95 -0.99
N GLN A 83 -2.48 12.56 -1.71
CA GLN A 83 -2.78 12.16 -3.09
C GLN A 83 -1.57 12.20 -4.01
N ALA A 84 -0.81 13.29 -3.99
CA ALA A 84 0.37 13.47 -4.84
C ALA A 84 1.40 12.35 -4.61
N GLY A 85 1.72 12.04 -3.35
CA GLY A 85 2.70 11.00 -3.05
C GLY A 85 2.17 9.59 -3.30
N LEU A 86 0.86 9.34 -3.14
CA LEU A 86 0.27 8.06 -3.51
C LEU A 86 0.34 7.83 -5.04
N VAL A 87 0.08 8.88 -5.82
CA VAL A 87 0.26 8.86 -7.28
C VAL A 87 1.72 8.55 -7.64
N GLU A 88 2.69 9.24 -7.02
CA GLU A 88 4.12 9.02 -7.26
C GLU A 88 4.55 7.58 -6.95
N ILE A 89 4.07 7.01 -5.84
CA ILE A 89 4.31 5.60 -5.49
C ILE A 89 3.72 4.68 -6.56
N LEU A 90 2.47 4.88 -6.98
CA LEU A 90 1.83 4.03 -7.99
C LEU A 90 2.54 4.10 -9.34
N ASP A 91 3.04 5.28 -9.72
CA ASP A 91 3.83 5.46 -10.94
C ASP A 91 5.16 4.70 -10.84
N SER A 92 5.88 4.84 -9.74
CA SER A 92 7.13 4.10 -9.49
C SER A 92 6.92 2.57 -9.55
N LEU A 93 5.80 2.08 -9.00
CA LEU A 93 5.41 0.66 -9.09
C LEU A 93 5.13 0.24 -10.54
N ALA A 94 4.41 1.05 -11.30
CA ALA A 94 4.06 0.76 -12.69
C ALA A 94 5.26 0.77 -13.62
N GLU A 95 6.21 1.70 -13.41
CA GLU A 95 7.48 1.78 -14.14
C GLU A 95 8.39 0.59 -13.82
N THR A 96 8.45 0.19 -12.54
CA THR A 96 9.35 -0.87 -12.09
C THR A 96 8.83 -2.27 -12.45
N PHE A 97 7.52 -2.50 -12.39
CA PHE A 97 6.91 -3.81 -12.57
C PHE A 97 6.14 -3.89 -13.90
N PRO A 98 6.77 -4.38 -14.99
CA PRO A 98 6.17 -4.33 -16.32
C PRO A 98 4.88 -5.16 -16.46
N LYS A 99 4.70 -6.19 -15.62
CA LYS A 99 3.49 -7.03 -15.60
C LYS A 99 2.52 -6.67 -14.47
N LEU A 100 2.66 -5.51 -13.82
CA LEU A 100 1.73 -5.07 -12.79
C LEU A 100 0.34 -4.90 -13.38
N THR A 101 -0.61 -5.68 -12.89
CA THR A 101 -2.02 -5.62 -13.29
C THR A 101 -2.89 -4.95 -12.23
N ARG A 102 -2.47 -5.02 -10.96
CA ARG A 102 -3.32 -4.60 -9.85
C ARG A 102 -2.54 -4.15 -8.61
N VAL A 103 -3.00 -3.05 -8.02
CA VAL A 103 -2.66 -2.63 -6.66
C VAL A 103 -3.91 -2.72 -5.79
N GLY A 104 -3.77 -3.31 -4.60
CA GLY A 104 -4.76 -3.29 -3.53
C GLY A 104 -4.26 -2.49 -2.33
N ILE A 105 -5.16 -1.91 -1.54
CA ILE A 105 -4.82 -1.05 -0.39
C ILE A 105 -5.86 -1.17 0.73
N TYR A 106 -5.45 -0.98 1.98
CA TYR A 106 -6.40 -0.76 3.08
C TYR A 106 -6.90 0.68 3.13
N ALA A 107 -8.19 0.84 3.38
CA ALA A 107 -8.87 2.13 3.48
C ALA A 107 -9.79 2.19 4.69
N SER A 108 -9.82 3.33 5.38
CA SER A 108 -10.75 3.64 6.46
C SER A 108 -11.85 4.60 5.97
N PRO A 109 -12.94 4.78 6.73
CA PRO A 109 -13.94 5.83 6.43
C PRO A 109 -13.35 7.23 6.32
N ASN A 110 -12.32 7.54 7.11
CA ASN A 110 -11.70 8.86 7.12
C ASN A 110 -10.79 9.07 5.91
N SER A 111 -10.02 8.05 5.50
CA SER A 111 -9.20 8.17 4.30
C SER A 111 -10.03 8.22 3.04
N LEU A 112 -11.13 7.47 2.96
CA LEU A 112 -12.02 7.55 1.81
C LEU A 112 -12.67 8.95 1.68
N LYS A 113 -13.08 9.57 2.80
CA LYS A 113 -13.60 10.95 2.82
C LYS A 113 -12.56 12.00 2.42
N SER A 114 -11.27 11.70 2.60
CA SER A 114 -10.18 12.61 2.21
C SER A 114 -9.91 12.65 0.70
N LYS A 115 -10.55 11.75 -0.08
CA LYS A 115 -10.37 11.64 -1.53
C LYS A 115 -11.64 12.08 -2.25
N THR A 116 -11.47 12.91 -3.27
CA THR A 116 -12.56 13.25 -4.19
C THR A 116 -12.82 12.10 -5.17
N PRO A 117 -13.99 12.03 -5.82
CA PRO A 117 -14.23 11.09 -6.92
C PRO A 117 -13.17 11.18 -8.02
N GLU A 118 -12.70 12.39 -8.33
CA GLU A 118 -11.65 12.66 -9.32
C GLU A 118 -10.32 12.06 -8.87
N ASP A 119 -9.94 12.24 -7.59
CA ASP A 119 -8.75 11.63 -7.01
C ASP A 119 -8.80 10.10 -7.13
N LEU A 120 -9.96 9.49 -6.81
CA LEU A 120 -10.15 8.05 -6.90
C LEU A 120 -10.11 7.55 -8.35
N ALA A 121 -10.61 8.34 -9.30
CA ALA A 121 -10.52 8.03 -10.72
C ALA A 121 -9.06 7.99 -11.19
N VAL A 122 -8.24 8.97 -10.80
CA VAL A 122 -6.80 9.00 -11.09
C VAL A 122 -6.08 7.78 -10.49
N LEU A 123 -6.37 7.43 -9.24
CA LEU A 123 -5.77 6.24 -8.61
C LEU A 123 -6.17 4.95 -9.33
N ARG A 124 -7.43 4.86 -9.78
CA ARG A 124 -7.95 3.73 -10.54
C ARG A 124 -7.25 3.56 -11.89
N GLU A 125 -6.96 4.66 -12.59
CA GLU A 125 -6.17 4.66 -13.82
C GLU A 125 -4.76 4.12 -13.58
N LYS A 126 -4.16 4.47 -12.44
CA LYS A 126 -2.86 3.97 -11.96
C LYS A 126 -2.92 2.56 -11.33
N LYS A 127 -3.90 1.76 -11.74
CA LYS A 127 -4.09 0.34 -11.36
C LYS A 127 -4.40 0.09 -9.88
N LEU A 128 -4.77 1.11 -9.09
CA LEU A 128 -5.38 0.89 -7.78
C LEU A 128 -6.81 0.38 -7.99
N ARG A 129 -7.02 -0.94 -7.95
CA ARG A 129 -8.31 -1.55 -8.31
C ARG A 129 -9.10 -2.08 -7.13
N ILE A 130 -8.47 -2.24 -5.96
CA ILE A 130 -9.14 -2.80 -4.78
C ILE A 130 -8.85 -1.93 -3.56
N LEU A 131 -9.93 -1.48 -2.92
CA LEU A 131 -9.90 -0.89 -1.58
C LEU A 131 -10.48 -1.93 -0.60
N TYR A 132 -9.67 -2.36 0.36
CA TYR A 132 -10.14 -3.14 1.50
C TYR A 132 -10.61 -2.16 2.56
N PHE A 133 -11.93 -1.98 2.63
CA PHE A 133 -12.58 -0.97 3.46
C PHE A 133 -13.08 -1.55 4.79
N GLY A 134 -12.79 -0.89 5.91
CA GLY A 134 -13.23 -1.28 7.25
C GLY A 134 -12.90 -0.28 8.35
#